data_AF-A0A9X2JHG2-F1
#
_entry.id   AF-A0A9X2JHG2-F1
#
_cell.length_a   1.000
_cell.length_b   1.000
_cell.length_c   1.000
_cell.angle_alpha   90.00
_cell.angle_beta   90.00
_cell.angle_gamma   90.00
#
_symmetry.space_group_name_H-M   'P 1'
#
loop_
_entity.id
_entity.type
_entity.pdbx_description
1 polymer ?
#
loop_
_entity_poly.entity_id
_entity_poly.type
_entity_poly.pdbx_seq_one_letter_code
_entity_poly.pdbx_strand_id
1 'polypeptide(L)'
;MTDFEPSHELPPEPNPRGLQFSTWSLLVILTAVSVLLAVLLGIGRAVGMSNAEIVESGFLQRFLYILPMLVVWSVGLMLSFGHLRRGDRNAELLVVAFIGLIVTSVVVNIVQMVLIFQITKQGASSLTWGFSILSVFSVLLNTVWWVLILMAIFRGRSEATHPEEADHLEHVYLEKISDED
;
A
#
# COMPACT_ATOMS: atom_id res chain seq x y z
N MET A 1 26.95 51.43 16.54
CA MET A 1 27.21 50.14 17.23
C MET A 1 25.90 49.75 17.88
N THR A 2 25.12 48.96 17.16
CA THR A 2 23.81 48.45 17.60
C THR A 2 24.01 46.98 17.91
N ASP A 3 23.88 46.62 19.19
CA ASP A 3 23.99 45.26 19.68
C ASP A 3 22.89 44.39 19.06
N PHE A 4 23.32 43.35 18.34
CA PHE A 4 22.44 42.33 17.76
C PHE A 4 22.17 41.30 18.87
N GLU A 5 21.03 41.39 19.54
CA GLU A 5 20.55 40.30 20.39
C GLU A 5 20.09 39.15 19.48
N PRO A 6 20.71 37.96 19.55
CA PRO A 6 20.24 36.81 18.80
C PRO A 6 18.90 36.37 19.40
N SER A 7 17.81 36.60 18.65
CA SER A 7 16.49 36.08 18.98
C SER A 7 16.56 34.56 19.11
N HIS A 8 16.45 34.08 20.35
CA HIS A 8 16.28 32.67 20.67
C HIS A 8 14.91 32.24 20.11
N GLU A 9 14.88 31.81 18.85
CA GLU A 9 13.74 31.13 18.27
C GLU A 9 13.50 29.84 19.07
N LEU A 10 12.40 29.82 19.81
CA LEU A 10 11.92 28.62 20.48
C LEU A 10 11.70 27.51 19.44
N PRO A 11 12.04 26.26 19.75
CA PRO A 11 11.79 25.15 18.84
C PRO A 11 10.30 25.11 18.49
N PRO A 12 9.94 24.92 17.22
CA PRO A 12 8.55 24.92 16.78
C PRO A 12 7.75 23.92 17.60
N GLU A 13 6.60 24.35 18.12
CA GLU A 13 5.74 23.47 18.91
C GLU A 13 5.38 22.23 18.07
N PRO A 14 5.49 21.02 18.65
CA PRO A 14 5.15 19.79 17.95
C PRO A 14 3.67 19.83 17.58
N ASN A 15 3.39 19.91 16.28
CA ASN A 15 2.04 20.01 15.75
C ASN A 15 1.20 18.81 16.21
N PRO A 16 0.17 19.00 17.07
CA PRO A 16 -0.61 17.90 17.67
C PRO A 16 -1.42 17.11 16.62
N ARG A 17 -1.53 17.61 15.39
CA ARG A 17 -2.17 16.92 14.27
C ARG A 17 -1.42 15.67 13.80
N GLY A 18 -0.14 15.51 14.15
CA GLY A 18 0.63 14.30 13.83
C GLY A 18 0.14 13.03 14.54
N LEU A 19 -0.44 13.17 15.74
CA LEU A 19 -0.89 12.03 16.57
C LEU A 19 -2.32 11.57 16.25
N GLN A 20 -3.16 12.42 15.64
CA GLN A 20 -4.54 12.04 15.27
C GLN A 20 -4.61 10.99 14.14
N PHE A 21 -3.50 10.78 13.43
CA PHE A 21 -3.38 9.73 12.42
C PHE A 21 -3.41 8.31 13.03
N SER A 22 -3.20 8.18 14.35
CA SER A 22 -2.97 6.88 14.99
C SER A 22 -4.25 6.05 15.21
N THR A 23 -5.33 6.63 15.75
CA THR A 23 -6.51 5.84 16.14
C THR A 23 -7.41 5.44 14.97
N TRP A 24 -7.67 6.36 14.04
CA TRP A 24 -8.49 6.07 12.86
C TRP A 24 -7.82 5.04 11.93
N SER A 25 -6.51 5.17 11.73
CA SER A 25 -5.76 4.20 10.92
C SER A 25 -5.78 2.82 11.56
N LEU A 26 -5.58 2.73 12.88
CA LEU A 26 -5.68 1.46 13.61
C LEU A 26 -7.08 0.84 13.47
N LEU A 27 -8.15 1.62 13.61
CA LEU A 27 -9.52 1.11 13.47
C LEU A 27 -9.79 0.58 12.06
N VAL A 28 -9.34 1.27 11.02
CA VAL A 28 -9.54 0.81 9.65
C VAL A 28 -8.68 -0.41 9.35
N ILE A 29 -7.43 -0.46 9.80
CA ILE A 29 -6.57 -1.65 9.64
C ILE A 29 -7.22 -2.84 10.35
N LEU A 30 -7.68 -2.66 11.59
CA LEU A 30 -8.35 -3.70 12.36
C LEU A 30 -9.64 -4.16 11.66
N THR A 31 -10.43 -3.23 11.14
CA THR A 31 -11.68 -3.55 10.41
C THR A 31 -11.37 -4.29 9.11
N ALA A 32 -10.38 -3.84 8.34
CA ALA A 32 -9.99 -4.48 7.09
C ALA A 32 -9.47 -5.90 7.32
N VAL A 33 -8.61 -6.09 8.32
CA VAL A 33 -8.12 -7.41 8.74
C VAL A 33 -9.26 -8.30 9.21
N SER A 34 -10.21 -7.76 9.99
CA SER A 34 -11.37 -8.53 10.50
C SER A 34 -12.32 -8.94 9.38
N VAL A 35 -12.63 -8.04 8.45
CA VAL A 35 -13.45 -8.32 7.26
C VAL A 35 -12.76 -9.37 6.40
N LEU A 36 -11.45 -9.23 6.19
CA LEU A 36 -10.69 -10.20 5.41
C LEU A 36 -10.72 -11.60 6.05
N LEU A 37 -10.49 -11.68 7.36
CA LEU A 37 -10.61 -12.93 8.12
C LEU A 37 -12.02 -13.52 7.98
N ALA A 38 -13.06 -12.70 8.11
CA ALA A 38 -14.44 -13.14 7.96
C ALA A 38 -14.73 -13.69 6.55
N VAL A 39 -14.22 -13.04 5.49
CA VAL A 39 -14.35 -13.51 4.11
C VAL A 39 -13.64 -14.85 3.92
N LEU A 40 -12.39 -14.98 4.40
CA LEU A 40 -11.61 -16.21 4.28
C LEU A 40 -12.28 -17.38 5.01
N LEU A 41 -12.75 -17.14 6.24
CA LEU A 41 -13.51 -18.13 7.01
C LEU A 41 -14.84 -18.49 6.33
N GLY A 42 -15.56 -17.49 5.81
CA GLY A 42 -16.81 -17.68 5.09
C GLY A 42 -16.63 -18.55 3.84
N ILE A 43 -15.57 -18.32 3.07
CA ILE A 43 -15.24 -19.13 1.90
C ILE A 43 -14.86 -20.55 2.30
N GLY A 44 -14.05 -20.73 3.34
CA GLY A 44 -13.72 -22.06 3.86
C GLY A 44 -14.97 -22.87 4.21
N ARG A 45 -15.93 -22.23 4.89
CA ARG A 45 -17.22 -22.84 5.22
C ARG A 45 -18.06 -23.14 3.98
N ALA A 46 -18.08 -22.26 2.98
CA ALA A 46 -18.79 -22.47 1.72
C ALA A 46 -18.24 -23.66 0.92
N VAL A 47 -16.94 -23.96 1.06
CA VAL A 47 -16.27 -25.12 0.47
C VAL A 47 -16.52 -26.42 1.28
N GLY A 48 -17.20 -26.31 2.43
CA GLY A 48 -17.54 -27.43 3.29
C GLY A 48 -16.45 -27.81 4.30
N MET A 49 -15.48 -26.93 4.57
CA MET A 49 -14.52 -27.16 5.65
C MET A 49 -15.16 -26.88 7.01
N SER A 50 -14.87 -27.76 7.97
CA SER A 50 -15.14 -27.50 9.38
C SER A 50 -14.15 -26.49 9.97
N ASN A 51 -14.52 -25.82 11.06
CA ASN A 51 -13.62 -24.89 11.75
C ASN A 51 -12.33 -25.57 12.23
N ALA A 52 -12.41 -26.85 12.62
CA ALA A 52 -11.25 -27.62 13.06
C ALA A 52 -10.25 -27.83 11.91
N GLU A 53 -10.74 -28.24 10.73
CA GLU A 53 -9.90 -28.42 9.54
C GLU A 53 -9.22 -27.12 9.10
N ILE A 54 -9.93 -25.98 9.19
CA ILE A 54 -9.34 -24.67 8.87
C ILE A 54 -8.17 -24.38 9.81
N VAL A 55 -8.32 -24.61 11.12
CA VAL A 55 -7.26 -24.36 12.11
C VAL A 55 -6.10 -25.35 11.92
N GLU A 56 -6.39 -26.63 11.73
CA GLU A 56 -5.39 -27.70 11.54
C GLU A 56 -4.61 -27.55 10.23
N SER A 57 -5.20 -26.95 9.19
CA SER A 57 -4.51 -26.70 7.91
C SER A 57 -3.30 -25.75 8.00
N GLY A 58 -3.06 -25.15 9.18
CA GLY A 58 -2.01 -24.14 9.37
C GLY A 58 -2.37 -22.78 8.78
N PHE A 59 -3.65 -22.56 8.43
CA PHE A 59 -4.15 -21.30 7.87
C PHE A 59 -3.79 -20.08 8.74
N LEU A 60 -3.99 -20.18 10.06
CA LEU A 60 -3.69 -19.08 10.99
C LEU A 60 -2.21 -18.70 10.97
N GLN A 61 -1.31 -19.69 10.93
CA GLN A 61 0.13 -19.45 10.88
C GLN A 61 0.51 -18.72 9.58
N ARG A 62 -0.04 -19.14 8.43
CA ARG A 62 0.19 -18.46 7.14
C ARG A 62 -0.36 -17.04 7.12
N PHE A 63 -1.56 -16.85 7.68
CA PHE A 63 -2.19 -15.54 7.78
C PHE A 63 -1.34 -14.57 8.61
N LEU A 64 -0.78 -15.04 9.72
CA LEU A 64 0.12 -14.25 10.57
C LEU A 64 1.39 -13.79 9.82
N TYR A 65 1.93 -14.60 8.91
CA TYR A 65 3.07 -14.20 8.06
C TYR A 65 2.71 -13.13 7.02
N ILE A 66 1.46 -13.13 6.53
CA ILE A 66 0.97 -12.16 5.54
C ILE A 66 0.51 -10.85 6.17
N LEU A 67 0.14 -10.87 7.45
CA LEU A 67 -0.42 -9.73 8.16
C LEU A 67 0.46 -8.46 8.09
N PRO A 68 1.79 -8.49 8.31
CA PRO A 68 2.63 -7.30 8.19
C PRO A 68 2.58 -6.68 6.79
N MET A 69 2.56 -7.53 5.76
CA MET A 69 2.51 -7.11 4.37
C MET A 69 1.17 -6.44 4.04
N LEU A 70 0.05 -7.00 4.51
CA LEU A 70 -1.27 -6.39 4.38
C LEU A 70 -1.36 -5.04 5.11
N VAL A 71 -0.75 -4.92 6.28
CA VAL A 71 -0.70 -3.65 7.03
C VAL A 71 0.04 -2.59 6.21
N VAL A 72 1.22 -2.92 5.67
CA VAL A 72 1.99 -2.00 4.83
C VAL A 72 1.20 -1.56 3.60
N TRP A 73 0.55 -2.48 2.90
CA TRP A 73 -0.27 -2.13 1.72
C TRP A 73 -1.51 -1.32 2.08
N SER A 74 -2.13 -1.59 3.23
CA SER A 74 -3.29 -0.82 3.72
C SER A 74 -2.89 0.62 4.06
N VAL A 75 -1.73 0.81 4.71
CA VAL A 75 -1.19 2.15 4.97
C VAL A 75 -0.83 2.86 3.66
N GLY A 76 -0.18 2.18 2.72
CA GLY A 76 0.12 2.72 1.39
C GLY A 76 -1.14 3.14 0.63
N LEU A 77 -2.19 2.32 0.68
CA LEU A 77 -3.50 2.62 0.11
C LEU A 77 -4.13 3.87 0.75
N MET A 78 -4.11 3.98 2.08
CA MET A 78 -4.63 5.15 2.79
C MET A 78 -3.92 6.44 2.39
N LEU A 79 -2.59 6.42 2.37
CA LEU A 79 -1.80 7.58 1.99
C LEU A 79 -2.11 7.97 0.55
N SER A 80 -2.20 7.00 -0.36
CA SER A 80 -2.52 7.23 -1.77
C SER A 80 -3.93 7.82 -1.92
N PHE A 81 -4.91 7.32 -1.16
CA PHE A 81 -6.28 7.85 -1.18
C PHE A 81 -6.36 9.31 -0.67
N GLY A 82 -5.53 9.66 0.31
CA GLY A 82 -5.39 11.04 0.78
C GLY A 82 -4.85 11.99 -0.30
N HIS A 83 -3.90 11.52 -1.11
CA HIS A 83 -3.36 12.28 -2.25
C HIS A 83 -4.34 12.36 -3.42
N LEU A 84 -5.12 11.30 -3.66
CA LEU A 84 -6.15 11.27 -4.70
C LEU A 84 -7.20 12.37 -4.49
N ARG A 85 -7.60 12.63 -3.23
CA ARG A 85 -8.51 13.74 -2.88
C ARG A 85 -7.95 15.13 -3.21
N ARG A 86 -6.63 15.26 -3.37
CA ARG A 86 -5.96 16.51 -3.75
C ARG A 86 -5.81 16.66 -5.27
N GLY A 87 -6.30 15.70 -6.07
CA GLY A 87 -6.29 15.76 -7.53
C GLY A 87 -5.02 15.24 -8.20
N ASP A 88 -4.12 14.58 -7.46
CA ASP A 88 -2.91 14.01 -8.04
C ASP A 88 -3.24 12.75 -8.85
N ARG A 89 -3.06 12.83 -10.18
CA ARG A 89 -3.29 11.70 -11.11
C ARG A 89 -2.39 10.50 -10.81
N ASN A 90 -1.21 10.72 -10.24
CA ASN A 90 -0.29 9.62 -9.89
C ASN A 90 -0.83 8.80 -8.70
N ALA A 91 -1.64 9.42 -7.84
CA ALA A 91 -2.26 8.74 -6.71
C ALA A 91 -3.30 7.69 -7.16
N GLU A 92 -3.95 7.88 -8.32
CA GLU A 92 -4.90 6.91 -8.86
C GLU A 92 -4.21 5.58 -9.20
N LEU A 93 -3.05 5.63 -9.85
CA LEU A 93 -2.23 4.46 -10.16
C LEU A 93 -1.78 3.72 -8.90
N LEU A 94 -1.36 4.45 -7.86
CA LEU A 94 -1.00 3.85 -6.57
C LEU A 94 -2.19 3.18 -5.89
N VAL A 95 -3.35 3.83 -5.87
CA VAL A 95 -4.58 3.24 -5.30
C VAL A 95 -4.93 1.94 -6.02
N VAL A 96 -4.95 1.94 -7.35
CA VAL A 96 -5.23 0.73 -8.14
C VAL A 96 -4.19 -0.35 -7.88
N ALA A 97 -2.90 -0.02 -7.79
CA ALA A 97 -1.85 -0.99 -7.55
C ALA A 97 -1.93 -1.61 -6.15
N PHE A 98 -2.17 -0.81 -5.10
CA PHE A 98 -2.34 -1.34 -3.74
C PHE A 98 -3.60 -2.18 -3.59
N ILE A 99 -4.72 -1.77 -4.20
CA ILE A 99 -5.94 -2.60 -4.25
C ILE A 99 -5.64 -3.91 -4.97
N GLY A 100 -4.96 -3.85 -6.11
CA GLY A 100 -4.53 -5.01 -6.89
C GLY A 100 -3.68 -6.00 -6.10
N LEU A 101 -2.69 -5.50 -5.34
CA LEU A 101 -1.85 -6.31 -4.44
C LEU A 101 -2.68 -7.02 -3.37
N ILE A 102 -3.57 -6.28 -2.70
CA ILE A 102 -4.44 -6.84 -1.66
C ILE A 102 -5.33 -7.92 -2.27
N VAL A 103 -6.07 -7.61 -3.34
CA VAL A 103 -6.98 -8.55 -4.01
C VAL A 103 -6.23 -9.80 -4.48
N THR A 104 -5.08 -9.63 -5.14
CA THR A 104 -4.26 -10.75 -5.62
C THR A 104 -3.82 -11.64 -4.46
N SER A 105 -3.35 -11.06 -3.36
CA SER A 105 -2.93 -11.82 -2.17
C SER A 105 -4.10 -12.60 -1.59
N VAL A 106 -5.27 -11.99 -1.45
CA VAL A 106 -6.48 -12.64 -0.93
C VAL A 106 -6.90 -13.81 -1.83
N VAL A 107 -6.98 -13.59 -3.14
CA VAL A 107 -7.34 -14.61 -4.13
C VAL A 107 -6.35 -15.77 -4.09
N VAL A 108 -5.05 -15.50 -4.09
CA VAL A 108 -4.02 -16.54 -4.03
C VAL A 108 -4.15 -17.37 -2.75
N ASN A 109 -4.39 -16.75 -1.60
CA ASN A 109 -4.59 -17.48 -0.34
C ASN A 109 -5.85 -18.35 -0.36
N ILE A 110 -6.95 -17.85 -0.93
CA ILE A 110 -8.19 -18.63 -1.11
C ILE A 110 -7.92 -19.84 -2.01
N VAL A 111 -7.28 -19.64 -3.16
CA VAL A 111 -6.98 -20.72 -4.08
C VAL A 111 -6.05 -21.74 -3.43
N GLN A 112 -5.02 -21.31 -2.70
CA GLN A 112 -4.15 -22.22 -1.95
C GLN A 112 -4.91 -23.02 -0.89
N MET A 113 -5.80 -22.38 -0.14
CA MET A 113 -6.64 -23.04 0.86
C MET A 113 -7.52 -24.13 0.22
N VAL A 114 -8.15 -23.82 -0.91
CA VAL A 114 -8.95 -24.79 -1.68
C VAL A 114 -8.09 -25.92 -2.23
N LEU A 115 -6.90 -25.63 -2.76
CA LEU A 115 -5.98 -26.65 -3.25
C LEU A 115 -5.51 -27.59 -2.13
N ILE A 116 -5.18 -27.06 -0.95
CA ILE A 116 -4.80 -27.87 0.22
C ILE A 116 -5.95 -28.82 0.61
N PHE A 117 -7.18 -28.33 0.62
CA PHE A 117 -8.34 -29.18 0.91
C PHE A 117 -8.48 -30.36 -0.06
N GLN A 118 -8.27 -30.08 -1.34
CA GLN A 118 -8.33 -31.10 -2.38
C GLN A 118 -7.19 -32.11 -2.23
N ILE A 119 -6.01 -31.70 -1.74
CA ILE A 119 -4.89 -32.63 -1.46
C ILE A 119 -5.32 -33.68 -0.46
N THR A 120 -5.97 -33.25 0.62
CA THR A 120 -6.45 -34.15 1.68
C THR A 120 -7.43 -35.20 1.15
N LYS A 121 -8.11 -34.94 0.02
CA LYS A 121 -9.13 -35.82 -0.58
C LYS A 121 -8.66 -36.67 -1.75
N GLN A 122 -7.79 -36.15 -2.62
CA GLN A 122 -7.47 -36.76 -3.93
C GLN A 122 -6.01 -37.22 -4.08
N GLY A 123 -5.14 -36.96 -3.09
CA GLY A 123 -3.73 -37.32 -3.13
C GLY A 123 -2.82 -36.23 -3.73
N ALA A 124 -1.52 -36.30 -3.42
CA ALA A 124 -0.60 -35.17 -3.54
C ALA A 124 -0.06 -34.90 -4.96
N SER A 125 -0.04 -35.89 -5.87
CA SER A 125 0.77 -35.81 -7.11
C SER A 125 0.23 -34.86 -8.17
N SER A 126 -1.10 -34.75 -8.34
CA SER A 126 -1.73 -33.85 -9.32
C SER A 126 -1.72 -32.38 -8.86
N LEU A 127 -1.63 -32.16 -7.55
CA LEU A 127 -1.78 -30.83 -6.96
C LEU A 127 -0.47 -30.04 -6.89
N THR A 128 0.69 -30.72 -6.94
CA THR A 128 2.00 -30.04 -7.04
C THR A 128 2.06 -29.09 -8.23
N TRP A 129 1.56 -29.51 -9.40
CA TRP A 129 1.47 -28.66 -10.59
C TRP A 129 0.55 -27.44 -10.37
N GLY A 130 -0.56 -27.62 -9.66
CA GLY A 130 -1.46 -26.53 -9.30
C GLY A 130 -0.78 -25.46 -8.46
N PHE A 131 0.02 -25.86 -7.45
CA PHE A 131 0.81 -24.90 -6.67
C PHE A 131 1.87 -24.21 -7.52
N SER A 132 2.59 -24.92 -8.39
CA SER A 132 3.61 -24.31 -9.25
C SER A 132 3.00 -23.26 -10.19
N ILE A 133 1.90 -23.58 -10.87
CA ILE A 133 1.21 -22.64 -11.77
C ILE A 133 0.71 -21.42 -10.99
N LEU A 134 0.07 -21.64 -9.84
CA LEU A 134 -0.42 -20.56 -8.99
C LEU A 134 0.71 -19.67 -8.50
N SER A 135 1.86 -20.25 -8.10
CA SER A 135 3.03 -19.50 -7.68
C SER A 135 3.62 -18.66 -8.81
N VAL A 136 3.76 -19.21 -10.01
CA VAL A 136 4.25 -18.45 -11.18
C VAL A 136 3.31 -17.28 -11.48
N PHE A 137 2.00 -17.53 -11.52
CA PHE A 137 1.02 -16.49 -11.79
C PHE A 137 0.99 -15.42 -10.70
N SER A 138 1.09 -15.81 -9.43
CA SER A 138 1.20 -14.90 -8.29
C SER A 138 2.42 -14.00 -8.39
N VAL A 139 3.59 -14.55 -8.71
CA VAL A 139 4.82 -13.77 -8.91
C VAL A 139 4.67 -12.79 -10.06
N LEU A 140 4.13 -13.22 -11.21
CA LEU A 140 3.91 -12.36 -12.37
C LEU A 140 2.97 -11.19 -12.05
N LEU A 141 1.83 -11.46 -11.41
CA LEU A 141 0.90 -10.41 -10.99
C LEU A 141 1.56 -9.46 -10.00
N ASN A 142 2.28 -9.98 -9.00
CA ASN A 142 2.98 -9.15 -8.03
C ASN A 142 4.02 -8.25 -8.72
N THR A 143 4.77 -8.78 -9.69
CA THR A 143 5.69 -7.97 -10.51
C THR A 143 4.95 -6.85 -11.25
N VAL A 144 3.82 -7.13 -11.89
CA VAL A 144 3.02 -6.10 -12.59
C VAL A 144 2.59 -5.00 -11.62
N TRP A 145 2.10 -5.34 -10.42
CA TRP A 145 1.71 -4.36 -9.42
C TRP A 145 2.88 -3.51 -8.92
N TRP A 146 4.05 -4.11 -8.69
CA TRP A 146 5.25 -3.37 -8.33
C TRP A 146 5.71 -2.42 -9.44
N VAL A 147 5.65 -2.85 -10.70
CA VAL A 147 5.95 -1.98 -11.84
C VAL A 147 5.00 -0.78 -11.87
N LEU A 148 3.70 -0.97 -11.61
CA LEU A 148 2.74 0.13 -11.51
C LEU A 148 3.06 1.10 -10.36
N ILE A 149 3.46 0.58 -9.20
CA ILE A 149 3.91 1.41 -8.06
C ILE A 149 5.12 2.25 -8.47
N LEU A 150 6.14 1.63 -9.08
CA LEU A 150 7.34 2.33 -9.52
C LEU A 150 7.01 3.39 -10.57
N MET A 151 6.19 3.05 -11.57
CA MET A 151 5.74 4.02 -12.58
C MET A 151 5.05 5.22 -11.94
N ALA A 152 4.17 4.99 -10.96
CA ALA A 152 3.48 6.08 -10.26
C ALA A 152 4.43 6.96 -9.45
N ILE A 153 5.42 6.37 -8.77
CA ILE A 153 6.43 7.11 -7.99
C ILE A 153 7.33 7.95 -8.90
N PHE A 154 7.81 7.39 -10.01
CA PHE A 154 8.74 8.09 -10.89
C PHE A 154 8.08 9.11 -11.80
N ARG A 155 6.81 8.90 -12.18
CA ARG A 155 6.07 9.86 -13.02
C ARG A 155 5.91 11.22 -12.34
N GLY A 156 5.65 11.26 -11.04
CA GLY A 156 5.50 12.51 -10.28
C GLY A 156 6.77 13.37 -10.17
N ARG A 157 7.97 12.80 -10.40
CA ARG A 157 9.22 13.58 -10.38
C ARG A 157 9.44 14.38 -11.66
N SER A 158 8.89 13.95 -12.79
CA SER A 158 9.15 14.60 -14.08
C SER A 158 8.46 15.97 -14.21
N GLU A 159 7.36 16.19 -13.49
CA GLU A 159 6.62 17.46 -13.48
C GLU A 159 7.28 18.55 -12.62
N ALA A 160 8.07 18.18 -11.60
CA ALA A 160 8.73 19.14 -10.71
C ALA A 160 9.96 19.83 -11.33
N THR A 161 10.31 19.50 -12.57
CA THR A 161 11.53 20.01 -13.25
C THR A 161 11.20 20.76 -14.54
N HIS A 162 10.04 21.41 -14.62
CA HIS A 162 9.78 22.32 -15.73
C HIS A 162 10.69 23.56 -15.63
N PRO A 163 11.65 23.76 -16.56
CA PRO A 163 12.60 24.88 -16.51
C PRO A 163 11.94 26.25 -16.71
N GLU A 164 10.68 26.29 -17.16
CA GLU A 164 9.94 27.52 -17.44
C GLU A 164 9.70 28.39 -16.18
N GLU A 165 9.54 27.79 -14.99
CA GLU A 165 9.42 28.59 -13.75
C GLU A 165 10.78 29.15 -13.30
N ALA A 166 11.89 28.48 -13.66
CA ALA A 166 13.23 29.00 -13.38
C ALA A 166 13.55 30.21 -14.26
N ASP A 167 13.20 30.17 -15.56
CA ASP A 167 13.34 31.32 -16.47
C ASP A 167 12.45 32.50 -16.04
N HIS A 168 11.22 32.23 -15.56
CA HIS A 168 10.30 33.29 -15.15
C HIS A 168 10.73 33.99 -13.85
N LEU A 169 11.36 33.26 -12.92
CA LEU A 169 11.96 33.84 -11.72
C LEU A 169 13.22 34.65 -12.08
N GLU A 170 14.07 34.16 -12.98
CA GLU A 170 15.27 34.87 -13.42
C GLU A 170 14.94 36.24 -14.04
N HIS A 171 13.91 36.32 -14.88
CA HIS A 171 13.44 37.59 -15.44
C HIS A 171 12.93 38.57 -14.38
N VAL A 172 12.17 38.09 -13.38
CA VAL A 172 11.64 38.96 -12.30
C VAL A 172 12.77 39.46 -11.38
N TYR A 173 13.81 38.64 -11.15
CA TYR A 173 14.98 39.08 -10.39
C TYR A 173 15.80 40.13 -11.15
N LEU A 174 15.97 39.97 -12.47
CA LEU A 174 16.70 40.95 -13.28
C LEU A 174 15.95 42.29 -13.40
N GLU A 175 14.63 42.28 -13.50
CA GLU A 175 13.81 43.50 -13.52
C GLU A 175 13.93 44.28 -12.20
N LYS A 176 13.88 43.59 -11.05
CA LYS A 176 14.05 44.23 -9.74
C LYS A 176 15.41 44.89 -9.53
N ILE A 177 16.49 44.28 -10.06
CA ILE A 177 17.84 44.83 -9.92
C ILE A 177 18.01 46.09 -10.79
N SER A 178 17.31 46.16 -11.94
CA SER A 178 17.39 47.33 -12.83
C SER A 178 16.68 48.58 -12.30
N ASP A 179 15.72 48.43 -11.37
CA ASP A 179 14.95 49.55 -10.82
C ASP A 179 15.60 50.21 -9.57
N GLU A 180 16.67 49.62 -9.03
CA GLU A 180 17.39 50.14 -7.84
C GLU A 180 18.60 51.04 -8.18
N ASP A 181 18.97 51.17 -9.45
CA ASP A 181 20.06 52.06 -9.95
C ASP A 181 19.51 53.34 -10.59
#